data_AF-A0A7S4BBA3-F1
#
_entry.id   AF-A0A7S4BBA3-F1
#
_cell.length_a   1.000
_cell.length_b   1.000
_cell.length_c   1.000
_cell.angle_alpha   90.00
_cell.angle_beta   90.00
_cell.angle_gamma   90.00
#
_symmetry.space_group_name_H-M   'P 1'
#
loop_
_entity.id
_entity.type
_entity.pdbx_description
1 polymer ?
#
loop_
_entity_poly.entity_id
_entity_poly.type
_entity_poly.pdbx_seq_one_letter_code
_entity_poly.pdbx_strand_id
1 'polypeptide(L)'
;PPPPLPLDAYQQRAVDVARSGRNLFLTGGAGVGKSFTVNRIVHALRDMHGDDRVGVTSTTGCASVHINGQTLHSLAGVGLTRRQADFGRIWAKMGPQRPRVEDWRAMA
;
A
#
# COMPACT_ATOMS: atom_id res chain seq x y z
N PRO A 1 2.03 14.03 -20.39
CA PRO A 1 2.80 12.95 -19.74
C PRO A 1 3.35 11.94 -20.76
N PRO A 2 4.59 11.45 -20.62
CA PRO A 2 5.09 10.37 -21.46
C PRO A 2 4.20 9.11 -21.28
N PRO A 3 4.05 8.29 -22.32
CA PRO A 3 3.29 7.05 -22.23
C PRO A 3 3.88 6.13 -21.15
N PRO A 4 3.07 5.28 -20.49
CA PRO A 4 3.58 4.35 -19.49
C PRO A 4 4.66 3.47 -20.12
N LEU A 5 5.81 3.37 -19.46
CA LEU A 5 6.85 2.45 -19.91
C LEU A 5 6.29 1.02 -19.98
N PRO A 6 6.65 0.25 -21.02
CA PRO A 6 6.22 -1.13 -21.14
C PRO A 6 6.74 -1.95 -19.96
N LEU A 7 5.89 -2.86 -19.46
CA LEU A 7 6.27 -3.79 -18.40
C LEU A 7 6.99 -4.99 -19.01
N ASP A 8 8.05 -5.46 -18.35
CA ASP A 8 8.60 -6.77 -18.67
C ASP A 8 7.67 -7.91 -18.20
N ALA A 9 7.98 -9.14 -18.59
CA ALA A 9 7.15 -10.31 -18.26
C ALA A 9 6.99 -10.57 -16.75
N TYR A 10 8.02 -10.28 -15.94
CA TYR A 10 7.95 -10.47 -14.49
C TYR A 10 7.13 -9.38 -13.81
N GLN A 11 7.29 -8.13 -14.25
CA GLN A 11 6.52 -6.99 -13.78
C GLN A 11 5.04 -7.15 -14.14
N GLN A 12 4.74 -7.56 -15.38
CA GLN A 12 3.38 -7.84 -15.82
C GLN A 12 2.76 -8.97 -15.00
N ARG A 13 3.50 -10.08 -14.79
CA ARG A 13 3.03 -11.17 -13.92
C ARG A 13 2.70 -10.70 -12.51
N ALA A 14 3.52 -9.83 -11.92
CA ALA A 14 3.25 -9.29 -10.59
C ALA A 14 1.96 -8.45 -10.56
N VAL A 15 1.71 -7.64 -11.59
CA VAL A 15 0.44 -6.89 -11.75
C VAL A 15 -0.73 -7.85 -11.88
N ASP A 16 -0.63 -8.89 -12.71
CA ASP A 16 -1.73 -9.85 -12.93
C ASP A 16 -2.06 -10.65 -11.66
N VAL A 17 -1.05 -11.05 -10.89
CA VAL A 17 -1.25 -11.71 -9.59
C VAL A 17 -1.97 -10.77 -8.62
N ALA A 18 -1.57 -9.50 -8.55
CA ALA A 18 -2.26 -8.51 -7.70
C ALA A 18 -3.73 -8.31 -8.13
N ARG A 19 -4.00 -8.17 -9.44
CA ARG A 19 -5.36 -8.03 -9.98
C ARG A 19 -6.23 -9.25 -9.72
N SER A 20 -5.64 -10.45 -9.61
CA SER A 20 -6.37 -11.66 -9.24
C SER A 20 -6.76 -11.73 -7.76
N GLY A 21 -6.44 -10.71 -6.95
CA GLY A 21 -6.72 -10.68 -5.51
C GLY A 21 -5.80 -11.59 -4.69
N ARG A 22 -4.68 -12.05 -5.26
CA ARG A 22 -3.71 -12.92 -4.57
C ARG A 22 -2.62 -12.11 -3.89
N ASN A 23 -2.22 -12.58 -2.72
CA ASN A 23 -1.06 -12.03 -2.01
C ASN A 23 0.22 -12.37 -2.78
N LEU A 24 1.12 -11.38 -2.91
CA LEU A 24 2.41 -11.55 -3.55
C LEU A 24 3.52 -10.85 -2.76
N PHE A 25 4.71 -11.44 -2.82
CA PHE A 25 5.93 -10.83 -2.30
C PHE A 25 6.85 -10.51 -3.48
N LEU A 26 7.08 -9.23 -3.73
CA LEU A 26 7.95 -8.75 -4.80
C LEU A 26 9.37 -8.53 -4.28
N THR A 27 10.32 -9.32 -4.76
CA THR A 27 11.74 -9.22 -4.41
C THR A 27 12.62 -9.14 -5.66
N GLY A 28 13.89 -8.77 -5.50
CA GLY A 28 14.85 -8.62 -6.59
C GLY A 28 16.00 -7.68 -6.24
N GLY A 29 17.06 -7.69 -7.07
CA GLY A 29 18.26 -6.87 -6.88
C GLY A 29 18.02 -5.36 -6.89
N ALA A 30 19.05 -4.58 -6.53
CA ALA A 30 18.98 -3.12 -6.66
C ALA A 30 18.79 -2.73 -8.14
N GLY A 31 17.98 -1.71 -8.41
CA GLY A 31 17.80 -1.19 -9.78
C GLY A 31 16.87 -1.97 -10.71
N VAL A 32 16.32 -3.14 -10.31
CA VAL A 32 15.45 -3.95 -11.21
C VAL A 32 14.02 -3.43 -11.39
N GLY A 33 13.74 -2.19 -10.97
CA GLY A 33 12.42 -1.58 -11.16
C GLY A 33 11.35 -1.96 -10.13
N LYS A 34 11.69 -2.47 -8.95
CA LYS A 34 10.70 -2.85 -7.91
C LYS A 34 9.70 -1.73 -7.58
N SER A 35 10.18 -0.51 -7.32
CA SER A 35 9.31 0.64 -7.02
C SER A 35 8.42 1.00 -8.21
N PHE A 36 8.93 0.84 -9.44
CA PHE A 36 8.15 1.03 -10.65
C PHE A 36 7.02 -0.02 -10.75
N THR A 37 7.32 -1.30 -10.51
CA THR A 37 6.31 -2.37 -10.48
C THR A 37 5.26 -2.15 -9.39
N VAL A 38 5.68 -1.75 -8.18
CA VAL A 38 4.76 -1.43 -7.07
C VAL A 38 3.81 -0.31 -7.49
N ASN A 39 4.30 0.76 -8.10
CA ASN A 39 3.44 1.84 -8.59
C ASN A 39 2.42 1.36 -9.63
N ARG A 40 2.79 0.42 -10.50
CA ARG A 40 1.86 -0.18 -11.48
C ARG A 40 0.80 -1.05 -10.83
N ILE A 41 1.17 -1.83 -9.81
CA ILE A 41 0.23 -2.60 -9.00
C ILE A 41 -0.75 -1.66 -8.29
N VAL A 42 -0.26 -0.60 -7.66
CA VAL A 42 -1.10 0.39 -6.96
C VAL A 42 -2.12 1.02 -7.91
N HIS A 43 -1.70 1.45 -9.11
CA HIS A 43 -2.64 1.99 -10.10
C HIS A 43 -3.70 0.96 -10.48
N ALA A 44 -3.29 -0.27 -10.82
CA ALA A 44 -4.24 -1.32 -11.20
C ALA A 44 -5.25 -1.64 -10.09
N LEU A 45 -4.82 -1.65 -8.83
CA LEU A 45 -5.71 -1.89 -7.69
C LEU A 45 -6.64 -0.69 -7.42
N ARG A 46 -6.15 0.54 -7.58
CA ARG A 46 -6.97 1.75 -7.46
C ARG A 46 -8.03 1.82 -8.56
N ASP A 47 -7.68 1.46 -9.78
CA ASP A 47 -8.64 1.35 -10.89
C ASP A 47 -9.74 0.32 -10.59
N MET A 48 -9.41 -0.76 -9.88
CA MET A 48 -10.36 -1.84 -9.54
C MET A 48 -11.20 -1.55 -8.30
N HIS A 49 -10.66 -0.88 -7.29
CA HIS A 49 -11.27 -0.76 -5.97
C HIS A 49 -11.59 0.67 -5.55
N GLY A 50 -11.07 1.68 -6.26
CA GLY A 50 -11.11 3.09 -5.89
C GLY A 50 -9.92 3.51 -5.01
N ASP A 51 -9.58 4.80 -5.08
CA ASP A 51 -8.41 5.38 -4.39
C ASP A 51 -8.46 5.24 -2.87
N ASP A 52 -9.66 5.30 -2.29
CA ASP A 52 -9.88 5.26 -0.84
C ASP A 52 -9.75 3.85 -0.24
N ARG A 53 -9.72 2.85 -1.11
CA ARG A 53 -9.76 1.42 -0.77
C ARG A 53 -8.39 0.74 -0.95
N VAL A 54 -7.37 1.49 -1.36
CA VAL A 54 -5.98 1.01 -1.55
C VAL A 54 -5.01 1.86 -0.74
N GLY A 55 -4.61 1.36 0.42
CA GLY A 55 -3.56 1.98 1.22
C GLY A 55 -2.18 1.54 0.77
N VAL A 56 -1.35 2.54 0.53
CA VAL A 56 0.01 2.38 0.02
C VAL A 56 0.96 2.72 1.14
N THR A 57 1.83 1.77 1.50
CA THR A 57 2.63 1.91 2.70
C THR A 57 4.08 1.43 2.58
N SER A 58 4.93 2.00 3.43
CA SER A 58 6.33 1.60 3.60
C SER A 58 6.74 1.66 5.07
N THR A 59 7.91 1.08 5.40
CA THR A 59 8.45 1.07 6.77
C THR A 59 9.11 2.39 7.15
N THR A 60 9.56 3.19 6.17
CA THR A 60 10.23 4.48 6.40
C THR A 60 9.57 5.61 5.59
N GLY A 61 9.72 6.85 6.07
CA GLY A 61 9.19 8.03 5.38
C GLY A 61 9.84 8.26 4.01
N CYS A 62 11.17 8.12 3.90
CA CYS A 62 11.85 8.28 2.61
C CYS A 62 11.39 7.25 1.57
N ALA A 63 11.14 6.02 1.99
CA ALA A 63 10.65 4.99 1.07
C ALA A 63 9.17 5.19 0.70
N SER A 64 8.34 5.73 1.61
CA SER A 64 6.93 5.99 1.31
C SER A 64 6.73 7.07 0.25
N VAL A 65 7.63 8.06 0.17
CA VAL A 65 7.61 9.10 -0.88
C VAL A 65 7.72 8.48 -2.28
N HIS A 66 8.59 7.49 -2.48
CA HIS A 66 8.81 6.86 -3.79
C HIS A 66 7.60 6.07 -4.34
N ILE A 67 6.63 5.76 -3.47
CA ILE A 67 5.40 5.04 -3.82
C ILE A 67 4.15 5.90 -3.62
N ASN A 68 4.30 7.21 -3.41
CA ASN A 68 3.20 8.14 -3.11
C ASN A 68 2.27 7.62 -1.99
N GLY A 69 2.88 7.08 -0.94
CA GLY A 69 2.20 6.51 0.21
C GLY A 69 2.65 7.14 1.53
N GLN A 70 2.34 6.46 2.62
CA GLN A 70 2.71 6.87 3.98
C GLN A 70 3.29 5.71 4.78
N THR A 71 3.89 5.98 5.94
CA THR A 71 4.40 4.87 6.76
C THR A 71 3.27 3.99 7.29
N LEU A 72 3.57 2.72 7.59
CA LEU A 72 2.55 1.80 8.13
C LEU A 72 1.95 2.34 9.44
N HIS A 73 2.79 2.94 10.27
CA HIS A 73 2.39 3.58 11.52
C HIS A 73 1.43 4.75 11.30
N SER A 74 1.73 5.60 10.31
CA SER A 74 0.87 6.72 9.92
C SER A 74 -0.46 6.22 9.35
N LEU A 75 -0.42 5.19 8.48
CA LEU A 75 -1.62 4.57 7.89
C LEU A 75 -2.54 3.95 8.94
N ALA A 76 -1.97 3.21 9.89
CA ALA A 76 -2.71 2.58 10.97
C ALA A 76 -3.20 3.57 12.05
N GLY A 77 -2.76 4.84 12.00
CA GLY A 77 -3.18 5.88 12.95
C GLY A 77 -2.62 5.71 14.37
N VAL A 78 -1.63 4.83 14.57
CA VAL A 78 -1.07 4.46 15.88
C VAL A 78 -0.04 5.48 16.42
N GLY A 79 0.57 6.26 15.51
CA GLY A 79 1.65 7.18 15.84
C GLY A 79 2.93 6.44 16.25
N LEU A 80 3.72 7.04 17.13
CA LEU A 80 4.92 6.39 17.67
C LEU A 80 4.54 5.51 18.86
N THR A 81 4.80 4.21 18.74
CA THR A 81 4.62 3.21 19.80
C THR A 81 5.95 2.96 20.49
N ARG A 82 5.92 2.87 21.82
CA ARG A 82 7.08 2.51 22.65
C ARG A 82 6.85 1.22 23.42
N ARG A 83 5.58 0.86 23.64
CA ARG A 83 5.15 -0.34 24.37
C ARG A 83 4.02 -1.02 23.61
N GLN A 84 3.82 -2.32 23.85
CA GLN A 84 2.73 -3.08 23.26
C GLN A 84 1.35 -2.45 23.53
N ALA A 85 1.13 -1.88 24.72
CA ALA A 85 -0.12 -1.19 25.08
C ALA A 85 -0.44 0.00 24.17
N ASP A 86 0.56 0.66 23.57
CA ASP A 86 0.34 1.82 22.69
C ASP A 86 -0.36 1.43 21.37
N PHE A 87 -0.28 0.16 20.96
CA PHE A 87 -1.00 -0.36 19.78
C PHE A 87 -2.52 -0.38 19.98
N GLY A 88 -3.01 -0.29 21.23
CA GLY A 88 -4.43 -0.11 21.51
C GLY A 88 -5.03 1.13 20.83
N ARG A 89 -4.22 2.14 20.48
CA ARG A 89 -4.64 3.32 19.71
C ARG A 89 -5.18 2.99 18.32
N ILE A 90 -4.77 1.88 17.72
CA ILE A 90 -5.31 1.40 16.44
C ILE A 90 -6.80 1.12 16.58
N TRP A 91 -7.21 0.56 17.72
CA TRP A 91 -8.61 0.26 18.01
C TRP A 91 -9.36 1.46 18.63
N ALA A 92 -8.70 2.29 19.42
CA ALA A 92 -9.33 3.40 20.16
C ALA A 92 -9.88 4.52 19.26
N LYS A 93 -9.39 4.64 18.02
CA LYS A 93 -9.91 5.60 17.02
C LYS A 93 -11.16 5.11 16.27
N MET A 94 -11.79 4.01 16.68
CA MET A 94 -13.13 3.59 16.20
C MET A 94 -14.27 4.43 16.83
N GLY A 95 -14.07 5.73 16.96
CA GLY A 95 -15.10 6.72 17.33
C GLY A 95 -15.63 7.46 16.09
N PRO A 96 -16.73 8.22 16.19
CA PRO A 96 -17.51 8.74 15.05
C PRO A 96 -16.77 9.68 14.08
N GLN A 97 -15.52 10.06 14.36
CA GLN A 97 -14.65 10.75 13.41
C GLN A 97 -13.70 9.73 12.75
N ARG A 98 -14.20 9.15 11.66
CA ARG A 98 -13.63 8.03 10.92
C ARG A 98 -12.23 8.31 10.35
N PRO A 99 -11.16 7.60 10.75
CA PRO A 99 -10.03 7.40 9.87
C PRO A 99 -10.38 6.36 8.82
N ARG A 100 -9.77 6.45 7.64
CA ARG A 100 -9.90 5.65 6.39
C ARG A 100 -9.80 4.10 6.55
N VAL A 101 -9.80 3.56 7.76
CA VAL A 101 -9.50 2.18 8.15
C VAL A 101 -10.76 1.29 8.25
N GLU A 102 -11.94 1.85 8.55
CA GLU A 102 -13.20 1.07 8.57
C GLU A 102 -13.62 0.56 7.19
N ASP A 103 -13.25 1.29 6.12
CA ASP A 103 -13.47 0.86 4.74
C ASP A 103 -12.84 -0.51 4.44
N TRP A 104 -11.75 -0.87 5.11
CA TRP A 104 -10.97 -2.06 4.80
C TRP A 104 -11.60 -3.35 5.32
N ARG A 105 -12.39 -3.26 6.40
CA ARG A 105 -13.13 -4.41 6.95
C ARG A 105 -14.44 -4.65 6.23
N ALA A 106 -15.04 -3.61 5.64
CA ALA A 106 -16.18 -3.73 4.75
C ALA A 106 -15.79 -4.16 3.31
N MET A 107 -14.54 -4.61 3.11
CA MET A 107 -14.00 -5.15 1.85
C MET A 107 -13.68 -6.64 1.89
N ALA A 108 -13.69 -7.25 3.08
CA ALA A 108 -13.45 -8.68 3.30
C ALA A 108 -14.76 -9.38 3.59
#